data_AF-K3ZC89-F1
#
_entry.id   AF-K3ZC89-F1
#
_cell.length_a   1.000
_cell.length_b   1.000
_cell.length_c   1.000
_cell.angle_alpha   90.00
_cell.angle_beta   90.00
_cell.angle_gamma   90.00
#
_symmetry.space_group_name_H-M   'P 1'
#
loop_
_entity.id
_entity.type
_entity.pdbx_description
1 polymer ?
#
loop_
_entity_poly.entity_id
_entity_poly.type
_entity_poly.pdbx_seq_one_letter_code
_entity_poly.pdbx_strand_id
1 'polypeptide(L)'
;MGKRTLAMVVYDPAAAQQRDAKRARPAAGAGAVVPYDAAQPAGAEPINAVPLNAMAPPRPRRAPAPAPPIPPEELACLRKHILPALGLREDLPVHFIDRKRVTDTDLNPQQNRFRIPSEGALGRLRSILTVDELDSANLLEDPVSKSTQQPKEDDAAADKEGEQEQGRKKRKRRGKVHGGLPVKLVDLAAGASGELLLSRWSSSHGTIVKGGGYMDYIRRCSFKEHDVVDIWAFKQRAFRLLGTTIFDESPLHVFIVKKT
;
A
#
# COMPACT_ATOMS: atom_id res chain seq x y z
N MET A 1 -29.57 34.43 7.51
CA MET A 1 -28.74 34.82 6.36
C MET A 1 -27.38 35.25 6.87
N GLY A 2 -26.32 34.51 6.54
CA GLY A 2 -24.94 34.85 6.89
C GLY A 2 -24.01 34.35 5.81
N LYS A 3 -23.64 35.23 4.89
CA LYS A 3 -22.72 34.94 3.78
C LYS A 3 -21.29 34.94 4.34
N ARG A 4 -20.55 33.85 4.19
CA ARG A 4 -19.10 33.82 4.46
C ARG A 4 -18.35 33.78 3.13
N THR A 5 -17.60 34.84 2.91
CA THR A 5 -16.72 35.10 1.77
C THR A 5 -15.49 34.19 1.86
N LEU A 6 -15.21 33.42 0.80
CA LEU A 6 -13.95 32.67 0.67
C LEU A 6 -12.89 33.61 0.09
N ALA A 7 -11.81 33.82 0.85
CA ALA A 7 -10.63 34.53 0.37
C ALA A 7 -9.79 33.61 -0.55
N MET A 8 -9.52 34.06 -1.77
CA MET A 8 -8.55 33.44 -2.68
C MET A 8 -7.13 33.65 -2.13
N VAL A 9 -6.40 32.57 -1.89
CA VAL A 9 -4.95 32.61 -1.69
C VAL A 9 -4.30 32.44 -3.07
N VAL A 10 -3.67 33.50 -3.55
CA VAL A 10 -2.88 33.54 -4.79
C VAL A 10 -1.52 32.92 -4.51
N TYR A 11 -1.11 31.94 -5.34
CA TYR A 11 0.17 31.26 -5.25
C TYR A 11 1.27 32.08 -5.96
N ASP A 12 2.36 32.36 -5.25
CA ASP A 12 3.53 33.08 -5.76
C ASP A 12 4.62 32.09 -6.24
N PRO A 13 4.99 32.10 -7.55
CA PRO A 13 5.96 31.17 -8.13
C PRO A 13 7.44 31.49 -7.85
N ALA A 14 7.77 32.54 -7.09
CA ALA A 14 9.17 32.98 -6.90
C ALA A 14 10.01 32.12 -5.93
N ALA A 15 9.42 31.19 -5.17
CA ALA A 15 10.16 30.37 -4.19
C ALA A 15 10.93 29.18 -4.80
N ALA A 16 10.72 28.87 -6.09
CA ALA A 16 11.33 27.71 -6.74
C ALA A 16 12.74 27.95 -7.30
N GLN A 17 13.19 29.21 -7.44
CA GLN A 17 14.45 29.53 -8.14
C GLN A 17 15.71 29.52 -7.27
N GLN A 18 15.62 29.36 -5.95
CA GLN A 18 16.79 29.44 -5.06
C GLN A 18 17.52 28.09 -4.84
N ARG A 19 17.05 26.97 -5.38
CA ARG A 19 17.69 25.65 -5.16
C ARG A 19 18.65 25.21 -6.28
N ASP A 20 18.56 25.78 -7.47
CA ASP A 20 19.39 25.36 -8.61
C ASP A 20 20.70 26.16 -8.79
N ALA A 21 20.90 27.24 -8.05
CA ALA A 21 22.09 28.09 -8.18
C ALA A 21 23.36 27.55 -7.51
N LYS A 22 23.32 26.40 -6.81
CA LYS A 22 24.48 25.90 -6.02
C LYS A 22 25.28 24.76 -6.67
N ARG A 23 24.98 24.37 -7.93
CA ARG A 23 25.67 23.25 -8.59
C ARG A 23 26.25 23.58 -9.97
N ALA A 24 26.73 24.80 -10.16
CA ALA A 24 27.53 25.15 -11.33
C ALA A 24 28.84 25.82 -10.89
N ARG A 25 29.96 25.10 -11.00
CA ARG A 25 31.28 25.73 -11.14
C ARG A 25 32.07 25.02 -12.25
N PRO A 26 32.85 25.79 -13.04
CA PRO A 26 33.18 25.44 -14.42
C PRO A 26 34.55 24.78 -14.57
N ALA A 27 34.72 24.10 -15.70
CA ALA A 27 36.03 23.73 -16.25
C ALA A 27 36.64 24.91 -17.03
N ALA A 28 37.92 25.19 -16.79
CA ALA A 28 38.80 25.96 -17.68
C ALA A 28 40.26 25.62 -17.32
N GLY A 29 41.08 25.39 -18.34
CA GLY A 29 42.45 24.90 -18.21
C GLY A 29 43.53 25.99 -18.22
N ALA A 30 44.80 25.55 -18.16
CA ALA A 30 46.00 26.14 -18.77
C ALA A 30 47.23 25.41 -18.20
N GLY A 31 48.19 25.09 -19.06
CA GLY A 31 49.39 24.35 -18.70
C GLY A 31 50.50 25.20 -18.07
N ALA A 32 51.43 24.51 -17.41
CA ALA A 32 52.80 24.96 -17.21
C ALA A 32 53.69 23.72 -17.00
N VAL A 33 54.74 23.62 -17.80
CA VAL A 33 55.77 22.58 -17.77
C VAL A 33 56.97 23.15 -17.03
N VAL A 34 57.48 22.48 -16.00
CA VAL A 34 58.85 22.69 -15.48
C VAL A 34 59.38 21.33 -14.98
N PRO A 35 60.61 20.93 -15.37
CA PRO A 35 61.14 19.59 -15.15
C PRO A 35 61.71 19.45 -13.73
N TYR A 36 61.69 18.23 -13.20
CA TYR A 36 62.55 17.87 -12.07
C TYR A 36 63.42 16.69 -12.45
N ASP A 37 64.72 16.96 -12.42
CA ASP A 37 65.84 16.07 -12.68
C ASP A 37 65.87 14.86 -11.74
N ALA A 38 66.54 13.84 -12.25
CA ALA A 38 66.77 12.55 -11.64
C ALA A 38 67.41 12.63 -10.24
N ALA A 39 66.82 11.89 -9.30
CA ALA A 39 67.55 11.32 -8.18
C ALA A 39 66.96 9.92 -7.89
N GLN A 40 67.63 8.89 -8.40
CA GLN A 40 67.48 7.52 -7.91
C GLN A 40 68.12 7.44 -6.51
N PRO A 41 67.43 6.93 -5.48
CA PRO A 41 68.07 6.21 -4.41
C PRO A 41 67.87 4.71 -4.62
N ALA A 42 68.99 4.01 -4.54
CA ALA A 42 69.13 2.57 -4.63
C ALA A 42 68.29 1.83 -3.58
N GLY A 43 67.82 0.62 -3.94
CA GLY A 43 67.55 -0.43 -2.95
C GLY A 43 66.09 -0.67 -2.55
N ALA A 44 65.12 -0.59 -3.46
CA ALA A 44 63.78 -1.11 -3.21
C ALA A 44 63.59 -2.46 -3.93
N GLU A 45 63.58 -3.57 -3.17
CA GLU A 45 63.19 -4.87 -3.71
C GLU A 45 61.70 -4.85 -4.14
N PRO A 46 61.31 -5.59 -5.20
CA PRO A 46 59.92 -5.63 -5.63
C PRO A 46 59.06 -6.36 -4.59
N ILE A 47 58.01 -5.70 -4.10
CA ILE A 47 56.98 -6.31 -3.25
C ILE A 47 56.31 -7.44 -4.04
N ASN A 48 56.50 -8.67 -3.59
CA ASN A 48 55.86 -9.86 -4.13
C ASN A 48 54.37 -9.85 -3.77
N ALA A 49 53.53 -9.29 -4.65
CA ALA A 49 52.09 -9.29 -4.50
C ALA A 49 51.52 -10.66 -4.89
N VAL A 50 51.34 -11.54 -3.89
CA VAL A 50 50.60 -12.80 -4.05
C VAL A 50 49.11 -12.48 -4.25
N PRO A 51 48.45 -12.95 -5.31
CA PRO A 51 47.02 -12.71 -5.51
C PRO A 51 46.19 -13.33 -4.39
N LEU A 52 45.29 -12.53 -3.82
CA LEU A 52 44.34 -12.88 -2.74
C LEU A 52 43.20 -13.80 -3.21
N ASN A 53 43.49 -14.72 -4.14
CA ASN A 53 42.53 -15.67 -4.69
C ASN A 53 42.86 -17.09 -4.21
N ALA A 54 42.92 -17.27 -2.90
CA ALA A 54 42.82 -18.58 -2.28
C ALA A 54 42.08 -18.41 -0.95
N MET A 55 41.06 -19.23 -0.72
CA MET A 55 40.23 -19.29 0.49
C MET A 55 38.95 -18.45 0.50
N ALA A 56 38.04 -18.72 -0.43
CA ALA A 56 36.61 -18.68 -0.10
C ALA A 56 35.99 -20.04 -0.46
N PRO A 57 35.35 -20.75 0.48
CA PRO A 57 34.64 -21.99 0.15
C PRO A 57 33.50 -21.66 -0.83
N PRO A 58 33.19 -22.56 -1.78
CA PRO A 58 32.11 -22.35 -2.72
C PRO A 58 30.81 -22.15 -1.96
N ARG A 59 30.21 -20.95 -2.07
CA ARG A 59 28.87 -20.68 -1.53
C ARG A 59 27.92 -21.71 -2.14
N PRO A 60 27.07 -22.38 -1.34
CA PRO A 60 26.07 -23.29 -1.90
C PRO A 60 25.24 -22.50 -2.91
N ARG A 61 25.16 -23.03 -4.15
CA ARG A 61 24.31 -22.47 -5.20
C ARG A 61 22.90 -22.39 -4.64
N ARG A 62 22.44 -21.16 -4.37
CA ARG A 62 21.06 -20.88 -3.99
C ARG A 62 20.19 -21.45 -5.09
N ALA A 63 19.32 -22.40 -4.75
CA ALA A 63 18.35 -22.92 -5.70
C ALA A 63 17.61 -21.73 -6.34
N PRO A 64 17.37 -21.75 -7.67
CA PRO A 64 16.60 -20.70 -8.32
C PRO A 64 15.29 -20.54 -7.56
N ALA A 65 14.94 -19.28 -7.25
CA ALA A 65 13.67 -18.99 -6.60
C ALA A 65 12.55 -19.64 -7.44
N PRO A 66 11.57 -20.32 -6.80
CA PRO A 66 10.46 -20.90 -7.53
C PRO A 66 9.82 -19.81 -8.39
N ALA A 67 9.52 -20.15 -9.65
CA ALA A 67 8.88 -19.23 -10.58
C ALA A 67 7.63 -18.64 -9.91
N PRO A 68 7.35 -17.33 -10.10
CA PRO A 68 6.17 -16.72 -9.52
C PRO A 68 4.93 -17.54 -9.95
N PRO A 69 3.99 -17.80 -9.05
CA PRO A 69 2.79 -18.55 -9.39
C PRO A 69 2.10 -17.84 -10.55
N ILE A 70 1.84 -18.57 -11.63
CA ILE A 70 1.09 -18.08 -12.79
C ILE A 70 -0.25 -17.57 -12.24
N PRO A 71 -0.61 -16.30 -12.48
CA PRO A 71 -1.89 -15.79 -12.04
C PRO A 71 -3.01 -16.67 -12.63
N PRO A 72 -4.09 -16.93 -11.89
CA PRO A 72 -5.22 -17.66 -12.43
C PRO A 72 -5.69 -17.01 -13.73
N GLU A 73 -6.20 -17.82 -14.66
CA GLU A 73 -6.87 -17.29 -15.84
C GLU A 73 -8.04 -16.40 -15.39
N GLU A 74 -8.17 -15.22 -16.00
CA GLU A 74 -9.26 -14.30 -15.69
C GLU A 74 -10.59 -15.02 -15.95
N LEU A 75 -11.48 -14.99 -14.96
CA LEU A 75 -12.77 -15.67 -15.09
C LEU A 75 -13.57 -15.01 -16.21
N ALA A 76 -13.96 -15.78 -17.23
CA ALA A 76 -14.71 -15.26 -18.38
C ALA A 76 -16.02 -14.53 -17.99
N CYS A 77 -16.60 -14.87 -16.82
CA CYS A 77 -17.76 -14.17 -16.28
C CYS A 77 -17.46 -12.73 -15.85
N LEU A 78 -16.21 -12.42 -15.49
CA LEU A 78 -15.82 -11.10 -15.02
C LEU A 78 -16.04 -10.05 -16.12
N ARG A 79 -15.47 -10.28 -17.31
CA ARG A 79 -15.67 -9.37 -18.45
C ARG A 79 -17.07 -9.41 -19.03
N LYS A 80 -17.66 -10.60 -19.19
CA LYS A 80 -18.94 -10.76 -19.90
C LYS A 80 -20.16 -10.39 -19.06
N HIS A 81 -20.06 -10.46 -17.74
CA HIS A 81 -21.21 -10.29 -16.85
C HIS A 81 -20.94 -9.27 -15.74
N ILE A 82 -19.83 -9.38 -15.00
CA ILE A 82 -19.59 -8.54 -13.83
C ILE A 82 -19.34 -7.08 -14.21
N LEU A 83 -18.42 -6.79 -15.15
CA LEU A 83 -18.12 -5.40 -15.54
C LEU A 83 -19.36 -4.69 -16.12
N PRO A 84 -20.11 -5.29 -17.08
CA PRO A 84 -21.33 -4.67 -17.61
C PRO A 84 -22.41 -4.46 -16.55
N ALA A 85 -22.61 -5.42 -15.63
CA ALA A 85 -23.60 -5.31 -14.57
C ALA A 85 -23.26 -4.17 -13.57
N LEU A 86 -21.99 -3.81 -13.44
CA LEU A 86 -21.52 -2.68 -12.65
C LEU A 86 -21.47 -1.35 -13.43
N GLY A 87 -21.84 -1.35 -14.71
CA GLY A 87 -21.74 -0.19 -15.60
C GLY A 87 -20.30 0.21 -15.92
N LEU A 88 -19.36 -0.74 -15.85
CA LEU A 88 -17.94 -0.53 -16.11
C LEU A 88 -17.58 -0.96 -17.53
N ARG A 89 -16.48 -0.40 -18.05
CA ARG A 89 -15.95 -0.79 -19.35
C ARG A 89 -15.52 -2.25 -19.40
N GLU A 90 -15.78 -2.91 -20.52
CA GLU A 90 -15.38 -4.32 -20.75
C GLU A 90 -13.86 -4.52 -20.86
N ASP A 91 -13.15 -3.48 -21.32
CA ASP A 91 -11.69 -3.47 -21.46
C ASP A 91 -10.95 -3.00 -20.20
N LEU A 92 -11.69 -2.78 -19.09
CA LEU A 92 -11.09 -2.36 -17.82
C LEU A 92 -10.00 -3.35 -17.37
N PRO A 93 -8.82 -2.87 -16.92
CA PRO A 93 -7.81 -3.73 -16.32
C PRO A 93 -8.32 -4.38 -15.04
N VAL A 94 -8.13 -5.69 -14.94
CA VAL A 94 -8.56 -6.52 -13.82
C VAL A 94 -7.35 -7.25 -13.29
N HIS A 95 -7.11 -7.13 -11.98
CA HIS A 95 -5.88 -7.58 -11.37
C HIS A 95 -6.18 -8.69 -10.37
N PHE A 96 -5.54 -9.85 -10.55
CA PHE A 96 -5.52 -10.87 -9.52
C PHE A 96 -4.72 -10.33 -8.32
N ILE A 97 -5.34 -10.26 -7.15
CA ILE A 97 -4.72 -9.71 -5.95
C ILE A 97 -4.14 -10.82 -5.11
N ASP A 98 -4.89 -11.86 -4.75
CA ASP A 98 -4.34 -13.00 -4.04
C ASP A 98 -5.35 -14.15 -3.95
N ARG A 99 -4.86 -15.31 -3.46
CA ARG A 99 -5.68 -16.44 -3.04
C ARG A 99 -5.54 -16.62 -1.54
N LYS A 100 -6.66 -16.84 -0.84
CA LYS A 100 -6.64 -17.18 0.59
C LYS A 100 -7.68 -18.21 0.97
N ARG A 101 -7.48 -18.82 2.12
CA ARG A 101 -8.54 -19.53 2.84
C ARG A 101 -9.32 -18.54 3.69
N VAL A 102 -10.63 -18.65 3.66
CA VAL A 102 -11.54 -17.94 4.58
C VAL A 102 -11.28 -18.45 6.00
N THR A 103 -11.18 -17.51 6.94
CA THR A 103 -10.92 -17.80 8.37
C THR A 103 -12.13 -17.42 9.22
N ASP A 104 -12.23 -17.91 10.47
CA ASP A 104 -13.23 -17.43 11.45
C ASP A 104 -13.31 -15.89 11.47
N THR A 105 -12.15 -15.22 11.48
CA THR A 105 -12.10 -13.76 11.59
C THR A 105 -12.78 -13.03 10.44
N ASP A 106 -12.86 -13.66 9.26
CA ASP A 106 -13.59 -13.13 8.11
C ASP A 106 -15.10 -13.32 8.24
N LEU A 107 -15.55 -14.34 8.97
CA LEU A 107 -16.95 -14.68 9.16
C LEU A 107 -17.55 -14.11 10.45
N ASN A 108 -16.71 -13.50 11.29
CA ASN A 108 -17.09 -13.05 12.61
C ASN A 108 -17.95 -11.76 12.56
N PRO A 109 -19.26 -11.82 12.96
CA PRO A 109 -20.17 -10.67 12.90
C PRO A 109 -19.83 -9.53 13.87
N GLN A 110 -18.97 -9.79 14.85
CA GLN A 110 -18.49 -8.72 15.74
C GLN A 110 -17.33 -7.95 15.11
N GLN A 111 -16.55 -8.62 14.25
CA GLN A 111 -15.40 -8.01 13.60
C GLN A 111 -15.80 -7.28 12.32
N ASN A 112 -16.77 -7.83 11.56
CA ASN A 112 -17.32 -7.31 10.31
C ASN A 112 -16.23 -6.90 9.32
N ARG A 113 -15.26 -7.80 9.10
CA ARG A 113 -14.07 -7.47 8.35
C ARG A 113 -13.63 -8.61 7.45
N PHE A 114 -13.03 -8.26 6.33
CA PHE A 114 -12.30 -9.19 5.46
C PHE A 114 -10.83 -8.78 5.42
N ARG A 115 -9.93 -9.75 5.64
CA ARG A 115 -8.48 -9.49 5.54
C ARG A 115 -7.94 -9.83 4.14
N ILE A 116 -7.40 -8.83 3.44
CA ILE A 116 -6.62 -9.07 2.21
C ILE A 116 -5.23 -9.57 2.61
N PRO A 117 -4.72 -10.65 2.00
CA PRO A 117 -3.36 -11.12 2.25
C PRO A 117 -2.31 -10.05 1.98
N SER A 118 -1.26 -10.01 2.82
CA SER A 118 -0.26 -8.95 2.80
C SER A 118 0.54 -8.90 1.49
N GLU A 119 0.91 -10.06 0.94
CA GLU A 119 1.64 -10.15 -0.34
C GLU A 119 0.81 -9.56 -1.48
N GLY A 120 -0.44 -9.98 -1.64
CA GLY A 120 -1.36 -9.41 -2.62
C GLY A 120 -1.63 -7.92 -2.40
N ALA A 121 -1.80 -7.48 -1.15
CA ALA A 121 -2.07 -6.09 -0.83
C ALA A 121 -0.88 -5.17 -1.18
N LEU A 122 0.34 -5.53 -0.79
CA LEU A 122 1.53 -4.70 -0.98
C LEU A 122 2.12 -4.81 -2.38
N GLY A 123 2.03 -6.00 -3.00
CA GLY A 123 2.60 -6.24 -4.33
C GLY A 123 1.67 -5.86 -5.48
N ARG A 124 0.37 -6.18 -5.39
CA ARG A 124 -0.56 -6.09 -6.53
C ARG A 124 -1.68 -5.08 -6.33
N LEU A 125 -2.22 -4.96 -5.12
CA LEU A 125 -3.24 -3.94 -4.85
C LEU A 125 -2.61 -2.55 -4.81
N ARG A 126 -1.44 -2.40 -4.18
CA ARG A 126 -0.71 -1.14 -4.12
C ARG A 126 -0.41 -0.56 -5.51
N SER A 127 -0.11 -1.41 -6.49
CA SER A 127 0.28 -0.97 -7.84
C SER A 127 -0.88 -0.41 -8.68
N ILE A 128 -2.13 -0.64 -8.29
CA ILE A 128 -3.30 -0.15 -9.03
C ILE A 128 -3.90 1.14 -8.45
N LEU A 129 -3.42 1.56 -7.28
CA LEU A 129 -3.92 2.71 -6.54
C LEU A 129 -3.08 3.96 -6.83
N THR A 130 -3.73 5.13 -6.83
CA THR A 130 -3.03 6.42 -6.87
C THR A 130 -2.41 6.74 -5.51
N VAL A 131 -1.54 7.74 -5.47
CA VAL A 131 -0.91 8.20 -4.21
C VAL A 131 -1.97 8.58 -3.17
N ASP A 132 -3.00 9.31 -3.56
CA ASP A 132 -4.07 9.74 -2.65
C ASP A 132 -4.89 8.57 -2.12
N GLU A 133 -5.11 7.55 -2.95
CA GLU A 133 -5.81 6.32 -2.55
C GLU A 133 -4.96 5.45 -1.64
N LEU A 134 -3.65 5.39 -1.90
CA LEU A 134 -2.70 4.72 -1.03
C LEU A 134 -2.65 5.40 0.33
N ASP A 135 -2.65 6.73 0.37
CA ASP A 135 -2.72 7.50 1.62
C ASP A 135 -4.01 7.19 2.37
N SER A 136 -5.15 7.27 1.68
CA SER A 136 -6.47 6.95 2.22
C SER A 136 -6.54 5.52 2.77
N ALA A 137 -5.86 4.57 2.13
CA ALA A 137 -5.79 3.17 2.55
C ALA A 137 -4.69 2.87 3.59
N ASN A 138 -3.88 3.85 4.01
CA ASN A 138 -2.68 3.66 4.85
C ASN A 138 -1.65 2.68 4.24
N LEU A 139 -1.46 2.73 2.92
CA LEU A 139 -0.60 1.84 2.13
C LEU A 139 0.66 2.53 1.55
N LEU A 140 0.91 3.81 1.85
CA LEU A 140 2.09 4.53 1.34
C LEU A 140 3.41 4.00 1.88
N GLU A 141 3.48 3.68 3.17
CA GLU A 141 4.73 3.29 3.84
C GLU A 141 4.90 1.77 3.93
N ASP A 142 6.10 1.31 3.60
CA ASP A 142 6.52 -0.05 3.92
C ASP A 142 6.83 -0.17 5.41
N PRO A 143 6.48 -1.29 6.05
CA PRO A 143 6.59 -1.45 7.50
C PRO A 143 8.04 -1.39 8.02
N VAL A 144 9.03 -1.44 7.11
CA VAL A 144 10.46 -1.49 7.45
C VAL A 144 11.03 -0.10 7.82
N SER A 145 10.36 1.00 7.47
CA SER A 145 10.94 2.35 7.61
C SER A 145 10.59 3.10 8.89
N LYS A 146 9.76 2.57 9.80
CA LYS A 146 9.39 3.27 11.05
C LYS A 146 10.33 2.96 12.21
N SER A 147 11.62 3.28 12.06
CA SER A 147 12.49 3.57 13.18
C SER A 147 12.46 5.07 13.45
N THR A 148 11.58 5.53 14.35
CA THR A 148 11.78 6.64 15.29
C THR A 148 10.51 6.73 16.13
N GLN A 149 10.56 6.10 17.30
CA GLN A 149 9.64 6.42 18.39
C GLN A 149 9.97 7.85 18.83
N GLN A 150 8.99 8.75 18.79
CA GLN A 150 9.01 9.92 19.66
C GLN A 150 8.23 9.56 20.93
N PRO A 151 8.87 9.51 22.11
CA PRO A 151 8.15 9.44 23.37
C PRO A 151 7.36 10.74 23.52
N LYS A 152 6.05 10.66 23.73
CA LYS A 152 5.34 11.79 24.34
C LYS A 152 5.51 11.66 25.84
N GLU A 153 6.10 12.70 26.39
CA GLU A 153 6.47 12.90 27.78
C GLU A 153 5.31 12.65 28.74
N ASP A 154 5.69 12.04 29.86
CA ASP A 154 4.92 11.92 31.08
C ASP A 154 4.58 13.30 31.65
N ASP A 155 3.30 13.53 31.98
CA ASP A 155 2.93 14.49 33.02
C ASP A 155 2.54 13.68 34.26
N ALA A 156 3.37 13.86 35.29
CA ALA A 156 3.23 13.24 36.59
C ALA A 156 2.26 13.99 37.51
N ALA A 157 1.76 13.22 38.49
CA ALA A 157 1.30 13.60 39.83
C ALA A 157 -0.15 14.11 40.01
N ALA A 158 -0.96 13.27 40.67
CA ALA A 158 -1.37 13.51 42.07
C ALA A 158 -2.20 12.34 42.62
N ASP A 159 -1.74 11.77 43.73
CA ASP A 159 -2.42 10.78 44.56
C ASP A 159 -3.79 11.25 45.07
N LYS A 160 -4.72 10.31 45.21
CA LYS A 160 -5.56 10.13 46.41
C LYS A 160 -6.30 8.79 46.35
N GLU A 161 -5.96 7.93 47.30
CA GLU A 161 -6.74 6.77 47.70
C GLU A 161 -8.18 7.16 48.08
N GLY A 162 -9.12 6.28 47.75
CA GLY A 162 -10.53 6.41 48.09
C GLY A 162 -11.32 5.30 47.43
N GLU A 163 -11.44 4.17 48.12
CA GLU A 163 -12.37 3.09 47.79
C GLU A 163 -13.80 3.63 47.70
N GLN A 164 -14.48 3.32 46.59
CA GLN A 164 -15.91 3.00 46.59
C GLN A 164 -16.29 2.31 45.27
N GLU A 165 -16.63 1.03 45.39
CA GLU A 165 -17.37 0.27 44.40
C GLU A 165 -18.68 0.97 44.07
N GLN A 166 -18.97 1.15 42.77
CA GLN A 166 -20.30 0.89 42.19
C GLN A 166 -20.28 1.06 40.66
N GLY A 167 -20.48 -0.06 39.96
CA GLY A 167 -21.35 -0.11 38.79
C GLY A 167 -20.99 0.69 37.53
N ARG A 168 -19.72 0.87 37.17
CA ARG A 168 -19.38 1.41 35.83
C ARG A 168 -19.45 0.31 34.77
N LYS A 169 -20.60 0.20 34.10
CA LYS A 169 -20.72 -0.48 32.79
C LYS A 169 -19.53 -0.04 31.92
N LYS A 170 -18.57 -0.94 31.67
CA LYS A 170 -17.43 -0.71 30.77
C LYS A 170 -18.00 -0.16 29.47
N ARG A 171 -17.88 1.15 29.25
CA ARG A 171 -18.21 1.77 27.96
C ARG A 171 -17.33 1.05 26.96
N LYS A 172 -17.96 0.23 26.11
CA LYS A 172 -17.32 -0.51 25.04
C LYS A 172 -16.44 0.52 24.31
N ARG A 173 -15.13 0.39 24.42
CA ARG A 173 -14.16 1.28 23.74
C ARG A 173 -14.59 1.28 22.28
N ARG A 174 -15.16 2.40 21.82
CA ARG A 174 -15.44 2.56 20.39
C ARG A 174 -14.09 2.43 19.72
N GLY A 175 -13.94 1.42 18.87
CA GLY A 175 -12.72 1.25 18.09
C GLY A 175 -12.40 2.54 17.36
N LYS A 176 -11.11 2.84 17.20
CA LYS A 176 -10.66 3.98 16.41
C LYS A 176 -11.36 3.92 15.04
N VAL A 177 -11.98 5.02 14.62
CA VAL A 177 -12.50 5.13 13.25
C VAL A 177 -11.27 5.19 12.36
N HIS A 178 -10.92 4.05 11.79
CA HIS A 178 -9.90 3.99 10.77
C HIS A 178 -10.53 4.56 9.51
N GLY A 179 -10.12 5.76 9.10
CA GLY A 179 -10.38 6.21 7.73
C GLY A 179 -9.90 5.15 6.73
N GLY A 180 -10.43 5.18 5.52
CA GLY A 180 -10.11 4.16 4.52
C GLY A 180 -10.51 4.59 3.12
N LEU A 181 -9.92 3.93 2.14
CA LEU A 181 -10.32 4.03 0.74
C LEU A 181 -11.71 3.39 0.57
N PRO A 182 -12.69 4.07 -0.04
CA PRO A 182 -13.98 3.48 -0.36
C PRO A 182 -13.86 2.31 -1.33
N VAL A 183 -14.45 1.17 -0.96
CA VAL A 183 -14.46 -0.05 -1.77
C VAL A 183 -15.84 -0.70 -1.80
N LYS A 184 -16.10 -1.50 -2.83
CA LYS A 184 -17.26 -2.39 -2.91
C LYS A 184 -16.77 -3.83 -3.09
N LEU A 185 -17.26 -4.75 -2.25
CA LEU A 185 -17.08 -6.17 -2.52
C LEU A 185 -18.13 -6.63 -3.52
N VAL A 186 -17.72 -7.44 -4.48
CA VAL A 186 -18.57 -7.94 -5.57
C VAL A 186 -18.58 -9.46 -5.54
N ASP A 187 -19.76 -10.05 -5.74
CA ASP A 187 -19.97 -11.49 -5.84
C ASP A 187 -20.18 -11.95 -7.30
N LEU A 188 -20.31 -13.26 -7.51
CA LEU A 188 -20.50 -13.86 -8.83
C LEU A 188 -21.79 -13.45 -9.55
N ALA A 189 -22.80 -12.97 -8.83
CA ALA A 189 -24.05 -12.46 -9.38
C ALA A 189 -24.01 -10.93 -9.59
N ALA A 190 -22.82 -10.33 -9.57
CA ALA A 190 -22.58 -8.89 -9.59
C ALA A 190 -23.24 -8.13 -8.42
N GLY A 191 -23.60 -8.82 -7.34
CA GLY A 191 -24.11 -8.22 -6.12
C GLY A 191 -23.00 -7.50 -5.37
N ALA A 192 -23.22 -6.21 -5.06
CA ALA A 192 -22.28 -5.40 -4.28
C ALA A 192 -22.64 -5.35 -2.78
N SER A 193 -21.61 -5.30 -1.93
CA SER A 193 -21.73 -5.22 -0.45
C SER A 193 -22.22 -3.88 0.12
N GLY A 194 -22.55 -2.91 -0.73
CA GLY A 194 -22.56 -1.50 -0.35
C GLY A 194 -21.12 -0.94 -0.19
N GLU A 195 -21.00 0.30 0.28
CA GLU A 195 -19.72 0.97 0.45
C GLU A 195 -19.04 0.54 1.76
N LEU A 196 -17.85 -0.07 1.62
CA LEU A 196 -16.96 -0.45 2.71
C LEU A 196 -15.69 0.40 2.65
N LEU A 197 -14.88 0.33 3.71
CA LEU A 197 -13.60 1.02 3.79
C LEU A 197 -12.45 0.01 3.80
N LEU A 198 -11.48 0.22 2.93
CA LEU A 198 -10.20 -0.47 2.91
C LEU A 198 -9.15 0.36 3.65
N SER A 199 -8.51 -0.23 4.65
CA SER A 199 -7.45 0.44 5.40
C SER A 199 -6.46 -0.58 5.96
N ARG A 200 -5.17 -0.25 5.89
CA ARG A 200 -4.13 -1.00 6.60
C ARG A 200 -4.10 -0.57 8.06
N TRP A 201 -4.19 -1.54 8.97
CA TRP A 201 -4.17 -1.28 10.40
C TRP A 201 -2.74 -1.29 10.92
N SER A 202 -2.36 -0.25 11.66
CA SER A 202 -1.01 -0.12 12.23
C SER A 202 -0.68 -1.20 13.26
N SER A 203 -1.67 -1.72 13.99
CA SER A 203 -1.46 -2.70 15.07
C SER A 203 -1.29 -4.13 14.58
N SER A 204 -2.00 -4.54 13.52
CA SER A 204 -1.93 -5.90 12.97
C SER A 204 -1.14 -5.98 11.66
N HIS A 205 -0.73 -4.83 11.13
CA HIS A 205 -0.17 -4.65 9.79
C HIS A 205 -1.05 -5.22 8.65
N GLY A 206 -2.29 -5.63 8.96
CA GLY A 206 -3.21 -6.24 8.02
C GLY A 206 -3.96 -5.20 7.21
N THR A 207 -4.15 -5.48 5.93
CA THR A 207 -5.02 -4.70 5.04
C THR A 207 -6.44 -5.22 5.17
N ILE A 208 -7.33 -4.39 5.69
CA ILE A 208 -8.68 -4.80 6.12
C ILE A 208 -9.73 -4.04 5.31
N VAL A 209 -10.71 -4.78 4.77
CA VAL A 209 -11.96 -4.23 4.28
C VAL A 209 -13.02 -4.36 5.37
N LYS A 210 -13.67 -3.25 5.74
CA LYS A 210 -14.67 -3.22 6.81
C LYS A 210 -15.71 -2.13 6.56
N GLY A 211 -16.96 -2.41 6.90
CA GLY A 211 -18.05 -1.43 6.79
C GLY A 211 -19.44 -2.05 6.99
N GLY A 212 -20.47 -1.21 6.90
CA GLY A 212 -21.86 -1.66 6.88
C GLY A 212 -22.15 -2.44 5.59
N GLY A 213 -22.91 -3.52 5.67
CA GLY A 213 -23.22 -4.39 4.51
C GLY A 213 -22.25 -5.55 4.28
N TYR A 214 -21.11 -5.60 4.99
CA TYR A 214 -20.16 -6.71 4.89
C TYR A 214 -20.80 -8.08 5.22
N MET A 215 -21.57 -8.18 6.31
CA MET A 215 -22.18 -9.46 6.69
C MET A 215 -23.31 -9.88 5.74
N ASP A 216 -24.00 -8.93 5.12
CA ASP A 216 -25.01 -9.23 4.11
C ASP A 216 -24.35 -9.81 2.85
N TYR A 217 -23.19 -9.26 2.48
CA TYR A 217 -22.34 -9.79 1.42
C TYR A 217 -21.84 -11.20 1.72
N ILE A 218 -21.30 -11.45 2.91
CA ILE A 218 -20.82 -12.79 3.31
C ILE A 218 -21.93 -13.83 3.27
N ARG A 219 -23.13 -13.49 3.79
CA ARG A 219 -24.30 -14.38 3.72
C ARG A 219 -24.70 -14.69 2.29
N ARG A 220 -24.68 -13.70 1.40
CA ARG A 220 -25.02 -13.86 -0.02
C ARG A 220 -24.02 -14.77 -0.75
N CYS A 221 -22.73 -14.63 -0.44
CA CYS A 221 -21.67 -15.45 -1.02
C CYS A 221 -21.61 -16.88 -0.47
N SER A 222 -22.35 -17.18 0.60
CA SER A 222 -22.36 -18.49 1.27
C SER A 222 -20.95 -19.00 1.65
N PHE A 223 -20.06 -18.09 2.03
CA PHE A 223 -18.69 -18.45 2.44
C PHE A 223 -18.71 -19.21 3.77
N LYS A 224 -17.88 -20.25 3.83
CA LYS A 224 -17.63 -21.07 5.02
C LYS A 224 -16.16 -21.01 5.39
N GLU A 225 -15.86 -21.34 6.64
CA GLU A 225 -14.48 -21.45 7.07
C GLU A 225 -13.74 -22.49 6.21
N HIS A 226 -12.48 -22.21 5.91
CA HIS A 226 -11.61 -22.99 5.03
C HIS A 226 -11.93 -22.98 3.53
N ASP A 227 -13.02 -22.34 3.10
CA ASP A 227 -13.25 -22.08 1.67
C ASP A 227 -12.05 -21.36 1.07
N VAL A 228 -11.63 -21.79 -0.12
CA VAL A 228 -10.57 -21.11 -0.87
C VAL A 228 -11.22 -20.05 -1.75
N VAL A 229 -10.78 -18.80 -1.62
CA VAL A 229 -11.27 -17.68 -2.43
C VAL A 229 -10.14 -17.03 -3.22
N ASP A 230 -10.45 -16.67 -4.46
CA ASP A 230 -9.62 -15.80 -5.28
C ASP A 230 -10.11 -14.36 -5.15
N ILE A 231 -9.16 -13.44 -4.99
CA ILE A 231 -9.42 -12.02 -4.80
C ILE A 231 -8.92 -11.30 -6.05
N TRP A 232 -9.82 -10.55 -6.68
CA TRP A 232 -9.54 -9.71 -7.83
C TRP A 232 -9.88 -8.26 -7.48
N ALA A 233 -9.19 -7.30 -8.10
CA ALA A 233 -9.53 -5.90 -7.94
C ALA A 233 -9.45 -5.15 -9.26
N PHE A 234 -10.34 -4.18 -9.42
CA PHE A 234 -10.42 -3.31 -10.59
C PHE A 234 -11.03 -1.97 -10.19
N LYS A 235 -10.60 -0.91 -10.87
CA LYS A 235 -11.10 0.45 -10.66
C LYS A 235 -11.08 1.22 -11.97
N GLN A 236 -12.23 1.77 -12.36
CA GLN A 236 -12.35 2.66 -13.51
C GLN A 236 -11.92 4.07 -13.13
N ARG A 237 -10.96 4.61 -13.88
CA ARG A 237 -10.54 6.01 -13.75
C ARG A 237 -11.43 6.89 -14.60
N ALA A 238 -11.71 8.08 -14.09
CA ALA A 238 -12.39 9.08 -14.90
C ALA A 238 -11.55 9.39 -16.14
N PHE A 239 -12.21 9.40 -17.30
CA PHE A 239 -11.57 9.79 -18.55
C PHE A 239 -12.34 10.95 -19.14
N ARG A 240 -11.62 12.05 -19.39
CA ARG A 240 -12.18 13.26 -19.99
C ARG A 240 -11.49 13.52 -21.30
N LEU A 241 -12.28 13.78 -22.33
CA LEU A 241 -11.80 14.15 -23.65
C LEU A 241 -12.46 15.48 -24.04
N LEU A 242 -11.65 16.50 -24.30
CA LEU A 242 -12.11 17.84 -24.71
C LEU A 242 -13.14 18.47 -23.74
N GLY A 243 -12.94 18.27 -22.43
CA GLY A 243 -13.83 18.80 -21.39
C GLY A 243 -15.07 17.93 -21.09
N THR A 244 -15.37 16.94 -21.94
CA THR A 244 -16.47 15.99 -21.74
C THR A 244 -16.00 14.76 -20.99
N THR A 245 -16.70 14.38 -19.92
CA THR A 245 -16.48 13.10 -19.23
C THR A 245 -17.02 11.97 -20.09
N ILE A 246 -16.13 11.08 -20.53
CA ILE A 246 -16.50 9.88 -21.28
C ILE A 246 -16.83 8.75 -20.31
N PHE A 247 -16.04 8.64 -19.24
CA PHE A 247 -16.23 7.64 -18.19
C PHE A 247 -16.09 8.30 -16.82
N ASP A 248 -17.01 8.01 -15.92
CA ASP A 248 -16.91 8.41 -14.52
C ASP A 248 -15.93 7.53 -13.75
N GLU A 249 -15.39 8.09 -12.67
CA GLU A 249 -14.56 7.35 -11.74
C GLU A 249 -15.41 6.42 -10.87
N SER A 250 -14.98 5.16 -10.75
CA SER A 250 -15.64 4.18 -9.90
C SER A 250 -14.97 4.11 -8.51
N PRO A 251 -15.65 3.60 -7.46
CA PRO A 251 -14.93 3.09 -6.30
C PRO A 251 -14.02 1.92 -6.71
N LEU A 252 -13.11 1.54 -5.82
CA LEU A 252 -12.36 0.30 -5.98
C LEU A 252 -13.32 -0.89 -5.79
N HIS A 253 -13.42 -1.76 -6.78
CA HIS A 253 -14.17 -3.00 -6.67
C HIS A 253 -13.22 -4.13 -6.31
N VAL A 254 -13.60 -4.94 -5.33
CA VAL A 254 -12.88 -6.15 -4.94
C VAL A 254 -13.83 -7.32 -5.16
N PHE A 255 -13.55 -8.12 -6.17
CA PHE A 255 -14.33 -9.29 -6.53
C PHE A 255 -13.74 -10.52 -5.84
N ILE A 256 -14.54 -11.16 -4.99
CA ILE A 256 -14.11 -12.34 -4.22
C ILE A 256 -14.94 -13.52 -4.69
N VAL A 257 -14.25 -14.53 -5.21
CA VAL A 257 -14.89 -15.70 -5.81
C VAL A 257 -14.43 -16.95 -5.09
N LYS A 258 -15.40 -17.78 -4.68
CA LYS A 258 -15.12 -19.10 -4.11
C LYS A 258 -14.62 -20.02 -5.23
N LYS A 259 -13.51 -20.68 -4.98
CA LYS A 259 -13.02 -21.76 -5.83
C LYS A 259 -13.83 -23.02 -5.53
N THR A 260 -14.50 -23.53 -6.55
CA THR A 260 -15.20 -24.83 -6.54
C THR A 260 -14.19 -25.97 -6.60
#